data_AF-A0A410UPH4-F1
#
_entry.id   AF-A0A410UPH4-F1
#
_cell.length_a   1.000
_cell.length_b   1.000
_cell.length_c   1.000
_cell.angle_alpha   90.00
_cell.angle_beta   90.00
_cell.angle_gamma   90.00
#
_symmetry.space_group_name_H-M   'P 1'
#
loop_
_entity.id
_entity.type
_entity.pdbx_description
1 polymer ?
#
loop_
_entity_poly.entity_id
_entity_poly.type
_entity_poly.pdbx_seq_one_letter_code
_entity_poly.pdbx_strand_id
1 'polypeptide(L)'
;MQCGWRSSVTSSMSSMRAATLTCPLARRADMLPSLSDDQIEDRYFLRGRMEILSVLNDLIHYREPVTVYFNGGRDFFQTILLEARADALVFDLSGDPEANRRLPASSTCLFVSHLNGIRVQFIGAQPERLSWGGSEAFRVPLPERLVRVQRRESYRILLPVAKPLMARLFAEDNGAVGEWPAHDLSVGGVGLAVIGQPPVEAGQVIARLALKLPLPVTIDCAAQVRHVTQIAERQEGDRYRIGLSFVDLAPAASVAIQRYITRIEHERRGLDTGGVGG
;
A
#
# COMPACT_ATOMS: atom_id res chain seq x y z
N MET A 1 -5.28 -62.44 -58.44
CA MET A 1 -4.74 -63.50 -57.56
C MET A 1 -3.65 -62.89 -56.68
N GLN A 2 -3.96 -62.60 -55.42
CA GLN A 2 -2.97 -62.44 -54.35
C GLN A 2 -3.70 -62.67 -53.02
N CYS A 3 -3.42 -63.82 -52.42
CA CYS A 3 -3.83 -64.23 -51.07
C CYS A 3 -2.59 -64.15 -50.17
N GLY A 4 -2.76 -63.84 -48.88
CA GLY A 4 -1.71 -64.07 -47.88
C GLY A 4 -1.88 -63.27 -46.60
N TRP A 5 -2.60 -63.83 -45.64
CA TRP A 5 -2.96 -63.29 -44.33
C TRP A 5 -1.80 -63.14 -43.30
N ARG A 6 -1.96 -62.09 -42.47
CA ARG A 6 -1.74 -61.95 -41.00
C ARG A 6 -0.40 -62.30 -40.36
N SER A 7 0.11 -61.32 -39.62
CA SER A 7 0.25 -61.44 -38.16
C SER A 7 0.07 -60.08 -37.49
N SER A 8 -0.56 -60.13 -36.33
CA SER A 8 -1.13 -59.06 -35.53
C SER A 8 -0.16 -58.56 -34.47
N VAL A 9 -0.11 -57.24 -34.26
CA VAL A 9 0.21 -56.67 -32.94
C VAL A 9 -0.86 -55.63 -32.60
N THR A 10 -1.50 -55.89 -31.48
CA THR A 10 -2.53 -55.12 -30.79
C THR A 10 -2.06 -53.71 -30.45
N SER A 11 -2.89 -52.69 -30.69
CA SER A 11 -2.82 -51.48 -29.89
C SER A 11 -4.22 -50.97 -29.57
N SER A 12 -4.37 -50.72 -28.27
CA SER A 12 -5.58 -50.55 -27.49
C SER A 12 -6.26 -49.21 -27.75
N MET A 13 -7.56 -49.24 -27.97
CA MET A 13 -8.44 -48.07 -27.86
C MET A 13 -8.34 -47.49 -26.45
N SER A 14 -7.76 -46.29 -26.32
CA SER A 14 -7.76 -45.52 -25.08
C SER A 14 -8.82 -44.42 -25.17
N SER A 15 -9.92 -44.65 -24.43
CA SER A 15 -10.63 -43.69 -23.57
C SER A 15 -10.44 -42.19 -23.88
N MET A 16 -11.47 -41.56 -24.47
CA MET A 16 -11.72 -40.13 -24.37
C MET A 16 -11.88 -39.73 -22.89
N ARG A 17 -10.89 -39.01 -22.35
CA ARG A 17 -11.03 -38.25 -21.10
C ARG A 17 -11.27 -36.79 -21.44
N ALA A 18 -12.34 -36.24 -20.89
CA ALA A 18 -12.60 -34.82 -20.85
C ALA A 18 -11.39 -34.11 -20.21
N ALA A 19 -10.77 -33.19 -20.95
CA ALA A 19 -9.74 -32.32 -20.42
C ALA A 19 -10.41 -31.25 -19.57
N THR A 20 -10.39 -31.46 -18.25
CA THR A 20 -10.75 -30.45 -17.26
C THR A 20 -9.80 -29.26 -17.42
N LEU A 21 -10.32 -28.13 -17.87
CA LEU A 21 -9.64 -26.84 -17.83
C LEU A 21 -9.35 -26.49 -16.37
N THR A 22 -8.17 -26.91 -15.90
CA THR A 22 -7.68 -26.57 -14.56
C THR A 22 -6.92 -25.26 -14.72
N CYS A 23 -7.57 -24.17 -14.35
CA CYS A 23 -6.97 -22.86 -14.22
C CYS A 23 -5.90 -22.92 -13.12
N PRO A 24 -4.61 -22.67 -13.39
CA PRO A 24 -3.61 -22.65 -12.34
C PRO A 24 -3.81 -21.39 -11.51
N LEU A 25 -4.28 -21.60 -10.29
CA LEU A 25 -4.40 -20.62 -9.22
C LEU A 25 -3.16 -19.72 -9.16
N ALA A 26 -3.45 -18.42 -9.21
CA ALA A 26 -2.51 -17.35 -9.01
C ALA A 26 -1.56 -17.65 -7.84
N ARG A 27 -0.27 -17.44 -8.10
CA ARG A 27 0.82 -17.56 -7.15
C ARG A 27 0.47 -16.82 -5.86
N ARG A 28 0.49 -17.55 -4.75
CA ARG A 28 0.51 -17.04 -3.36
C ARG A 28 1.81 -16.28 -3.11
N ALA A 29 1.92 -15.08 -3.66
CA ALA A 29 2.88 -14.08 -3.24
C ALA A 29 2.14 -13.02 -2.41
N ASP A 30 2.73 -12.70 -1.26
CA ASP A 30 2.53 -11.48 -0.48
C ASP A 30 1.21 -11.32 0.30
N MET A 31 1.20 -11.81 1.54
CA MET A 31 0.68 -11.07 2.71
C MET A 31 0.86 -11.89 4.00
N LEU A 32 2.11 -12.05 4.43
CA LEU A 32 2.38 -12.03 5.87
C LEU A 32 2.32 -10.55 6.28
N PRO A 33 1.69 -10.15 7.40
CA PRO A 33 1.90 -8.81 7.93
C PRO A 33 3.30 -8.79 8.56
N SER A 34 4.34 -8.67 7.72
CA SER A 34 5.70 -8.40 8.16
C SER A 34 5.79 -6.93 8.58
N LEU A 35 5.37 -6.67 9.82
CA LEU A 35 6.10 -5.82 10.75
C LEU A 35 5.86 -6.46 12.12
N SER A 36 6.86 -7.16 12.65
CA SER A 36 6.89 -7.43 14.08
C SER A 36 6.85 -6.09 14.82
N ASP A 37 6.23 -6.03 15.99
CA ASP A 37 6.15 -4.80 16.79
C ASP A 37 7.54 -4.14 16.96
N ASP A 38 8.61 -4.94 16.95
CA ASP A 38 10.02 -4.51 17.03
C ASP A 38 10.51 -3.65 15.85
N GLN A 39 9.80 -3.64 14.71
CA GLN A 39 10.13 -2.84 13.52
C GLN A 39 9.30 -1.55 13.42
N ILE A 40 8.36 -1.34 14.34
CA ILE A 40 7.52 -0.15 14.40
C ILE A 40 8.14 0.78 15.43
N GLU A 41 8.72 1.90 14.99
CA GLU A 41 9.28 2.89 15.93
C GLU A 41 8.20 3.37 16.91
N ASP A 42 8.57 3.50 18.18
CA ASP A 42 7.68 3.85 19.30
C ASP A 42 6.81 5.11 19.04
N ARG A 43 7.30 6.02 18.18
CA ARG A 43 6.61 7.25 17.77
C ARG A 43 5.27 7.03 17.04
N TYR A 44 5.05 5.82 16.50
CA TYR A 44 3.83 5.50 15.74
C TYR A 44 2.72 4.88 16.60
N PHE A 45 2.96 4.69 17.89
CA PHE A 45 1.95 4.20 18.84
C PHE A 45 1.16 5.33 19.46
N LEU A 46 -0.15 5.34 19.21
CA LEU A 46 -1.11 6.08 20.01
C LEU A 46 -1.37 5.29 21.30
N ARG A 47 -1.09 5.92 22.44
CA ARG A 47 -1.30 5.37 23.79
C ARG A 47 -2.40 6.10 24.56
N GLY A 48 -2.87 7.24 24.05
CA GLY A 48 -3.94 8.01 24.67
C GLY A 48 -5.30 7.38 24.43
N ARG A 49 -6.04 7.04 25.50
CA ARG A 49 -7.37 6.40 25.40
C ARG A 49 -8.35 7.18 24.52
N MET A 50 -8.37 8.50 24.64
CA MET A 50 -9.24 9.36 23.82
C MET A 50 -8.87 9.33 22.35
N GLU A 51 -7.58 9.28 22.02
CA GLU A 51 -7.10 9.20 20.64
C GLU A 51 -7.42 7.83 20.04
N ILE A 52 -7.24 6.76 20.81
CA ILE A 52 -7.61 5.40 20.41
C ILE A 52 -9.11 5.34 20.10
N LEU A 53 -9.95 5.84 21.01
CA LEU A 53 -11.40 5.89 20.79
C LEU A 53 -11.77 6.73 19.57
N SER A 54 -11.12 7.88 19.36
CA SER A 54 -11.35 8.71 18.18
C SER A 54 -11.09 7.93 16.89
N VAL A 55 -9.93 7.25 16.79
CA VAL A 55 -9.57 6.48 15.59
C VAL A 55 -10.53 5.30 15.36
N LEU A 56 -10.89 4.57 16.43
CA LEU A 56 -11.84 3.47 16.32
C LEU A 56 -13.24 3.97 15.91
N ASN A 57 -13.68 5.11 16.44
CA ASN A 57 -14.94 5.73 16.04
C ASN A 57 -14.92 6.21 14.59
N ASP A 58 -13.80 6.72 14.09
CA ASP A 58 -13.65 7.05 12.67
C ASP A 58 -13.79 5.80 11.80
N LEU A 59 -13.14 4.68 12.16
CA LEU A 59 -13.28 3.40 11.45
C LEU A 59 -14.74 2.92 11.43
N ILE A 60 -15.47 3.06 12.54
CA ILE A 60 -16.90 2.73 12.65
C ILE A 60 -17.74 3.65 11.76
N HIS A 61 -17.50 4.96 11.83
CA HIS A 61 -18.26 5.98 11.10
C HIS A 61 -18.16 5.79 9.57
N TYR A 62 -16.94 5.55 9.08
CA TYR A 62 -16.69 5.31 7.65
C TYR A 62 -16.94 3.86 7.21
N ARG A 63 -17.27 2.95 8.15
CA ARG A 63 -17.44 1.51 7.91
C ARG A 63 -16.26 0.88 7.18
N GLU A 64 -15.06 1.26 7.60
CA GLU A 64 -13.83 0.75 7.00
C GLU A 64 -13.71 -0.76 7.25
N PRO A 65 -13.34 -1.56 6.23
CA PRO A 65 -13.12 -2.98 6.40
C PRO A 65 -11.92 -3.22 7.33
N VAL A 66 -12.08 -4.17 8.25
CA VAL A 66 -11.03 -4.58 9.19
C VAL A 66 -10.71 -6.04 9.00
N THR A 67 -9.43 -6.36 8.78
CA THR A 67 -8.96 -7.74 8.75
C THR A 67 -8.50 -8.15 10.14
N VAL A 68 -9.03 -9.25 10.64
CA VAL A 68 -8.67 -9.84 11.94
C VAL A 68 -7.82 -11.08 11.68
N TYR A 69 -6.58 -11.06 12.14
CA TYR A 69 -5.67 -12.21 12.13
C TYR A 69 -5.62 -12.84 13.52
N PHE A 70 -5.68 -14.17 13.60
CA PHE A 70 -5.65 -14.90 14.87
C PHE A 70 -4.90 -16.23 14.71
N ASN A 71 -4.81 -17.02 15.78
CA ASN A 71 -4.04 -18.28 15.79
C ASN A 71 -2.58 -18.10 15.31
N GLY A 72 -1.92 -17.04 15.81
CA GLY A 72 -0.55 -16.69 15.41
C GLY A 72 -0.43 -16.18 13.96
N GLY A 73 -1.51 -15.64 13.38
CA GLY A 73 -1.55 -15.10 12.03
C GLY A 73 -1.83 -16.13 10.94
N ARG A 74 -2.14 -17.38 11.30
CA ARG A 74 -2.45 -18.46 10.36
C ARG A 74 -3.88 -18.42 9.83
N ASP A 75 -4.79 -17.88 10.63
CA ASP A 75 -6.18 -17.70 10.28
C ASP A 75 -6.49 -16.20 10.19
N PHE A 76 -7.37 -15.80 9.26
CA PHE A 76 -7.85 -14.44 9.17
C PHE A 76 -9.27 -14.37 8.59
N PHE A 77 -9.98 -13.29 8.88
CA PHE A 77 -11.23 -12.93 8.21
C PHE A 77 -11.40 -11.41 8.15
N GLN A 78 -12.32 -10.94 7.31
CA GLN A 78 -12.72 -9.53 7.25
C GLN A 78 -14.04 -9.30 8.00
N THR A 79 -14.12 -8.15 8.68
CA THR A 79 -15.26 -7.69 9.46
C THR A 79 -15.33 -6.16 9.44
N ILE A 80 -16.30 -5.58 10.16
CA ILE A 80 -16.40 -4.17 10.46
C ILE A 80 -16.48 -3.96 11.98
N LEU A 81 -16.03 -2.80 12.44
CA LEU A 81 -16.24 -2.40 13.83
C LEU A 81 -17.68 -1.88 13.98
N LEU A 82 -18.34 -2.29 15.06
CA LEU A 82 -19.73 -1.94 15.35
C LEU A 82 -19.81 -0.83 16.40
N GLU A 83 -19.01 -0.93 17.47
CA GLU A 83 -19.05 0.00 18.58
C GLU A 83 -17.72 0.03 19.35
N ALA A 84 -17.25 1.23 19.71
CA ALA A 84 -16.08 1.41 20.58
C ALA A 84 -16.50 2.13 21.87
N ARG A 85 -16.30 1.46 23.01
CA ARG A 85 -16.60 1.94 24.36
C ARG A 85 -15.32 2.13 25.15
N ALA A 86 -15.45 2.77 26.31
CA ALA A 86 -14.33 3.09 27.20
C ALA A 86 -13.54 1.85 27.69
N ASP A 87 -14.15 0.68 27.66
CA ASP A 87 -13.68 -0.61 28.18
C ASP A 87 -13.68 -1.74 27.14
N ALA A 88 -14.42 -1.62 26.04
CA ALA A 88 -14.59 -2.69 25.07
C ALA A 88 -14.69 -2.18 23.62
N LEU A 89 -14.27 -3.02 22.69
CA LEU A 89 -14.48 -2.87 21.25
C LEU A 89 -15.36 -4.01 20.76
N VAL A 90 -16.44 -3.69 20.05
CA VAL A 90 -17.38 -4.64 19.45
C VAL A 90 -17.22 -4.64 17.94
N PHE A 91 -17.20 -5.81 17.34
CA PHE A 91 -17.06 -6.01 15.90
C PHE A 91 -17.92 -7.17 15.40
N ASP A 92 -18.23 -7.16 14.12
CA ASP A 92 -19.18 -8.09 13.50
C ASP A 92 -18.59 -9.49 13.30
N LEU A 93 -19.45 -10.48 13.08
CA LEU A 93 -19.05 -11.81 12.62
C LEU A 93 -18.57 -11.74 11.17
N SER A 94 -17.68 -12.66 10.82
CA SER A 94 -17.32 -12.86 9.41
C SER A 94 -18.37 -13.68 8.67
N GLY A 95 -18.32 -13.67 7.35
CA GLY A 95 -19.07 -14.61 6.51
C GLY A 95 -18.57 -16.07 6.59
N ASP A 96 -17.49 -16.36 7.32
CA ASP A 96 -16.94 -17.70 7.51
C ASP A 96 -17.31 -18.26 8.90
N PRO A 97 -18.29 -19.20 8.98
CA PRO A 97 -18.70 -19.80 10.24
C PRO A 97 -17.57 -20.55 10.96
N GLU A 98 -16.64 -21.16 10.22
CA GLU A 98 -15.53 -21.90 10.81
C GLU A 98 -14.55 -20.95 11.50
N ALA A 99 -14.20 -19.85 10.83
CA ALA A 99 -13.36 -18.81 11.42
C ALA A 99 -14.03 -18.21 12.67
N ASN A 100 -15.34 -17.94 12.60
CA ASN A 100 -16.10 -17.42 13.75
C ASN A 100 -16.14 -18.42 14.93
N ARG A 101 -16.09 -19.74 14.68
CA ARG A 101 -16.01 -20.74 15.76
C ARG A 101 -14.63 -20.82 16.39
N ARG A 102 -13.57 -20.62 15.61
CA ARG A 102 -12.18 -20.70 16.08
C ARG A 102 -11.71 -19.44 16.82
N LEU A 103 -12.25 -18.28 16.49
CA LEU A 103 -11.76 -17.00 17.04
C LEU A 103 -11.76 -16.98 18.58
N PRO A 104 -12.82 -17.39 19.30
CA PRO A 104 -12.82 -17.34 20.78
C PRO A 104 -11.80 -18.26 21.46
N ALA A 105 -11.28 -19.27 20.75
CA ALA A 105 -10.23 -20.13 21.27
C ALA A 105 -8.84 -19.47 21.21
N SER A 106 -8.71 -18.31 20.56
CA SER A 106 -7.45 -17.57 20.46
C SER A 106 -7.26 -16.66 21.67
N SER A 107 -6.04 -16.62 22.22
CA SER A 107 -5.70 -15.70 23.31
C SER A 107 -5.64 -14.24 22.86
N THR A 108 -5.21 -14.01 21.62
CA THR A 108 -5.04 -12.68 21.02
C THR A 108 -5.40 -12.70 19.53
N CYS A 109 -5.85 -11.55 19.04
CA CYS A 109 -6.06 -11.29 17.62
C CYS A 109 -5.48 -9.93 17.22
N LEU A 110 -5.01 -9.83 15.99
CA LEU A 110 -4.44 -8.63 15.39
C LEU A 110 -5.44 -8.04 14.41
N PHE A 111 -5.81 -6.78 14.61
CA PHE A 111 -6.68 -6.02 13.74
C PHE A 111 -5.84 -5.14 12.84
N VAL A 112 -6.15 -5.15 11.53
CA VAL A 112 -5.51 -4.29 10.53
C VAL A 112 -6.59 -3.65 9.67
N SER A 113 -6.54 -2.32 9.56
CA SER A 113 -7.43 -1.53 8.69
C SER A 113 -6.68 -0.34 8.09
N HIS A 114 -7.37 0.41 7.22
CA HIS A 114 -6.84 1.62 6.61
C HIS A 114 -7.86 2.74 6.77
N LEU A 115 -7.52 3.79 7.52
CA LEU A 115 -8.35 4.98 7.66
C LEU A 115 -7.77 6.08 6.77
N ASN A 116 -8.51 6.51 5.75
CA ASN A 116 -8.05 7.53 4.79
C ASN A 116 -6.68 7.18 4.16
N GLY A 117 -6.43 5.90 3.88
CA GLY A 117 -5.17 5.39 3.33
C GLY A 117 -4.02 5.29 4.34
N ILE A 118 -4.26 5.58 5.63
CA ILE A 118 -3.29 5.40 6.71
C ILE A 118 -3.56 4.05 7.38
N ARG A 119 -2.54 3.18 7.42
CA ARG A 119 -2.65 1.87 8.07
C ARG A 119 -2.82 2.05 9.58
N VAL A 120 -3.87 1.43 10.10
CA VAL A 120 -4.21 1.34 11.52
C VAL A 120 -4.08 -0.13 11.93
N GLN A 121 -3.38 -0.39 13.02
CA GLN A 121 -3.17 -1.73 13.55
C GLN A 121 -3.25 -1.74 15.08
N PHE A 122 -3.91 -2.74 15.67
CA PHE A 122 -3.97 -2.91 17.12
C PHE A 122 -4.21 -4.38 17.49
N ILE A 123 -3.88 -4.74 18.73
CA ILE A 123 -4.09 -6.10 19.26
C ILE A 123 -5.34 -6.09 20.15
N GLY A 124 -6.23 -7.04 19.94
CA GLY A 124 -7.30 -7.38 20.88
C GLY A 124 -6.95 -8.65 21.64
N ALA A 125 -7.25 -8.66 22.93
CA ALA A 125 -7.10 -9.84 23.78
C ALA A 125 -8.45 -10.54 23.97
N GLN A 126 -8.43 -11.86 24.12
CA GLN A 126 -9.57 -12.67 24.56
C GLN A 126 -10.89 -12.32 23.83
N PRO A 127 -10.97 -12.54 22.50
CA PRO A 127 -12.20 -12.31 21.75
C PRO A 127 -13.33 -13.21 22.28
N GLU A 128 -14.44 -12.61 22.65
CA GLU A 128 -15.61 -13.31 23.18
C GLU A 128 -16.84 -13.02 22.33
N ARG A 129 -17.74 -14.01 22.21
CA ARG A 129 -19.05 -13.79 21.59
C ARG A 129 -19.95 -13.00 22.54
N LEU A 130 -20.77 -12.12 21.97
CA LEU A 130 -21.89 -11.49 22.65
C LEU A 130 -23.09 -11.33 21.72
N SER A 131 -24.23 -10.98 22.30
CA SER A 131 -25.34 -10.40 21.54
C SER A 131 -25.23 -8.88 21.54
N TRP A 132 -25.31 -8.28 20.35
CA TRP A 132 -25.30 -6.84 20.13
C TRP A 132 -26.49 -6.47 19.26
N GLY A 133 -27.40 -5.63 19.77
CA GLY A 133 -28.58 -5.20 19.02
C GLY A 133 -29.52 -6.33 18.56
N GLY A 134 -29.47 -7.50 19.19
CA GLY A 134 -30.23 -8.69 18.79
C GLY A 134 -29.53 -9.59 17.75
N SER A 135 -28.34 -9.21 17.29
CA SER A 135 -27.47 -10.02 16.43
C SER A 135 -26.26 -10.57 17.21
N GLU A 136 -25.63 -11.62 16.72
CA GLU A 136 -24.34 -12.06 17.28
C GLU A 136 -23.23 -11.08 16.86
N ALA A 137 -22.28 -10.86 17.77
CA ALA A 137 -21.08 -10.07 17.54
C ALA A 137 -19.91 -10.64 18.36
N PHE A 138 -18.72 -10.08 18.18
CA PHE A 138 -17.58 -10.31 19.06
C PHE A 138 -17.23 -9.06 19.84
N ARG A 139 -16.69 -9.24 21.06
CA ARG A 139 -16.05 -8.19 21.84
C ARG A 139 -14.63 -8.56 22.21
N VAL A 140 -13.80 -7.54 22.32
CA VAL A 140 -12.49 -7.57 22.99
C VAL A 140 -12.42 -6.38 23.96
N PRO A 141 -11.56 -6.43 24.99
CA PRO A 141 -11.21 -5.22 25.74
C PRO A 141 -10.70 -4.13 24.80
N LEU A 142 -10.93 -2.87 25.15
CA LEU A 142 -10.38 -1.74 24.40
C LEU A 142 -8.85 -1.88 24.33
N PRO A 143 -8.22 -1.76 23.14
CA PRO A 143 -6.77 -1.92 23.02
C PRO A 143 -6.03 -0.84 23.81
N GLU A 144 -4.98 -1.23 24.52
CA GLU A 144 -4.13 -0.30 25.29
C GLU A 144 -3.22 0.55 24.40
N ARG A 145 -2.96 0.08 23.18
CA ARG A 145 -2.11 0.72 22.19
C ARG A 145 -2.65 0.51 20.79
N LEU A 146 -2.57 1.55 19.98
CA LEU A 146 -2.91 1.50 18.56
C LEU A 146 -1.74 2.02 17.76
N VAL A 147 -1.29 1.28 16.75
CA VAL A 147 -0.31 1.75 15.79
C VAL A 147 -1.04 2.47 14.66
N ARG A 148 -0.68 3.73 14.45
CA ARG A 148 -1.07 4.49 13.25
C ARG A 148 0.19 4.81 12.46
N VAL A 149 0.48 4.00 11.44
CA VAL A 149 1.68 4.16 10.63
C VAL A 149 1.44 5.26 9.59
N GLN A 150 1.58 6.52 10.00
CA GLN A 150 1.63 7.65 9.08
C GLN A 150 3.08 7.88 8.61
N ARG A 151 3.53 7.06 7.65
CA ARG A 151 4.91 7.07 7.10
C ARG A 151 5.31 8.33 6.32
N ARG A 152 4.48 9.38 6.30
CA ARG A 152 4.71 10.56 5.45
C ARG A 152 4.68 11.82 6.29
N GLU A 153 5.88 12.39 6.47
CA GLU A 153 6.10 13.69 7.12
C GLU A 153 5.55 14.86 6.28
N SER A 154 5.29 14.64 4.99
CA SER A 154 4.73 15.64 4.08
C SER A 154 3.74 15.03 3.08
N TYR A 155 2.66 15.77 2.79
CA TYR A 155 1.68 15.40 1.76
C TYR A 155 2.35 15.22 0.38
N ARG A 156 1.94 14.18 -0.35
CA ARG A 156 2.44 13.85 -1.69
C ARG A 156 1.30 13.98 -2.70
N ILE A 157 1.55 14.72 -3.76
CA ILE A 157 0.64 14.82 -4.89
C ILE A 157 1.13 13.93 -6.04
N LEU A 158 0.22 13.16 -6.63
CA LEU A 158 0.49 12.53 -7.92
C LEU A 158 0.70 13.63 -8.97
N LEU A 159 1.64 13.47 -9.89
CA LEU A 159 1.84 14.42 -10.98
C LEU A 159 1.05 14.01 -12.23
N PRO A 160 0.61 14.97 -13.07
CA PRO A 160 -0.09 14.65 -14.31
C PRO A 160 0.78 13.82 -15.26
N VAL A 161 0.23 12.70 -15.74
CA VAL A 161 0.94 11.79 -16.68
C VAL A 161 1.07 12.40 -18.08
N ALA A 162 0.15 13.28 -18.48
CA ALA A 162 0.14 13.86 -19.83
C ALA A 162 1.30 14.83 -20.08
N LYS A 163 1.81 15.50 -19.03
CA LYS A 163 2.95 16.42 -19.09
C LYS A 163 3.84 16.16 -17.86
N PRO A 164 4.61 15.07 -17.85
CA PRO A 164 5.40 14.69 -16.70
C PRO A 164 6.53 15.70 -16.50
N LEU A 165 6.83 16.00 -15.23
CA LEU A 165 8.07 16.70 -14.90
C LEU A 165 9.22 15.70 -15.00
N MET A 166 10.31 16.07 -15.66
CA MET A 166 11.48 15.20 -15.78
C MET A 166 12.48 15.53 -14.68
N ALA A 167 12.87 14.52 -13.90
CA ALA A 167 13.95 14.62 -12.93
C ALA A 167 15.24 14.06 -13.53
N ARG A 168 16.29 14.87 -13.50
CA ARG A 168 17.64 14.49 -13.96
C ARG A 168 18.53 14.27 -12.75
N LEU A 169 19.17 13.11 -12.69
CA LEU A 169 20.08 12.72 -11.62
C LEU A 169 21.52 12.74 -12.14
N PHE A 170 22.43 13.30 -11.34
CA PHE A 170 23.86 13.38 -11.65
C PHE A 170 24.69 12.81 -10.50
N ALA A 171 25.81 12.19 -10.87
CA ALA A 171 26.84 11.73 -9.96
C ALA A 171 27.77 12.89 -9.55
N GLU A 172 28.73 12.62 -8.65
CA GLU A 172 29.66 13.64 -8.14
C GLU A 172 30.56 14.24 -9.23
N ASP A 173 30.94 13.44 -10.22
CA ASP A 173 31.68 13.86 -11.41
C ASP A 173 30.80 14.62 -12.43
N ASN A 174 29.56 14.94 -12.05
CA ASN A 174 28.53 15.56 -12.87
C ASN A 174 28.12 14.69 -14.10
N GLY A 175 28.47 13.40 -14.09
CA GLY A 175 27.99 12.41 -15.03
C GLY A 175 26.50 12.15 -14.87
N ALA A 176 25.78 11.99 -15.99
CA ALA A 176 24.35 11.71 -15.95
C ALA A 176 24.09 10.27 -15.45
N VAL A 177 23.37 10.14 -14.34
CA VAL A 177 22.92 8.85 -13.80
C VAL A 177 21.65 8.40 -14.52
N GLY A 178 20.76 9.34 -14.79
CA GLY A 178 19.57 9.11 -15.61
C GLY A 178 18.56 10.23 -15.53
N GLU A 179 17.55 10.12 -16.40
CA GLU A 179 16.46 11.08 -16.51
C GLU A 179 15.13 10.34 -16.59
N TRP A 180 14.23 10.61 -15.65
CA TRP A 180 12.97 9.88 -15.53
C TRP A 180 11.80 10.79 -15.18
N PRO A 181 10.57 10.44 -15.61
CA PRO A 181 9.38 11.18 -15.24
C PRO A 181 9.10 11.06 -13.74
N ALA A 182 8.82 12.20 -13.11
CA ALA A 182 8.32 12.28 -11.76
C ALA A 182 6.86 11.83 -11.72
N HIS A 183 6.58 10.86 -10.84
CA HIS A 183 5.27 10.31 -10.59
C HIS A 183 4.54 11.02 -9.44
N ASP A 184 5.24 11.29 -8.34
CA ASP A 184 4.69 12.00 -7.19
C ASP A 184 5.71 12.97 -6.61
N LEU A 185 5.21 14.04 -5.98
CA LEU A 185 6.03 15.09 -5.40
C LEU A 185 5.50 15.49 -4.02
N SER A 186 6.44 15.73 -3.10
CA SER A 186 6.24 16.35 -1.80
C SER A 186 7.33 17.37 -1.53
N VAL A 187 7.17 18.19 -0.50
CA VAL A 187 8.23 19.12 -0.04
C VAL A 187 9.50 18.37 0.37
N GLY A 188 9.40 17.15 0.89
CA GLY A 188 10.57 16.36 1.32
C GLY A 188 11.16 15.42 0.26
N GLY A 189 10.58 15.30 -0.92
CA GLY A 189 11.09 14.35 -1.92
C GLY A 189 10.18 14.10 -3.12
N VAL A 190 10.69 13.30 -4.06
CA VAL A 190 10.06 12.97 -5.34
C VAL A 190 10.08 11.46 -5.59
N GLY A 191 9.00 10.92 -6.16
CA GLY A 191 8.94 9.56 -6.68
C GLY A 191 9.08 9.55 -8.20
N LEU A 192 9.97 8.71 -8.76
CA LEU A 192 10.21 8.59 -10.20
C LEU A 192 9.64 7.29 -10.76
N ALA A 193 9.07 7.34 -11.97
CA ALA A 193 8.64 6.15 -12.70
C ALA A 193 9.70 5.76 -13.73
N VAL A 194 10.18 4.52 -13.66
CA VAL A 194 11.26 4.00 -14.51
C VAL A 194 10.81 2.75 -15.25
N ILE A 195 11.24 2.64 -16.51
CA ILE A 195 11.11 1.42 -17.31
C ILE A 195 12.51 0.82 -17.45
N GLY A 196 12.63 -0.47 -17.13
CA GLY A 196 13.92 -1.15 -16.98
C GLY A 196 14.53 -0.96 -15.59
N GLN A 197 15.51 -1.81 -15.27
CA GLN A 197 16.21 -1.76 -14.00
C GLN A 197 17.05 -0.47 -13.91
N PRO A 198 16.83 0.40 -12.91
CA PRO A 198 17.57 1.63 -12.80
C PRO A 198 18.99 1.39 -12.26
N PRO A 199 19.99 2.21 -12.65
CA PRO A 199 21.37 2.11 -12.19
C PRO A 199 21.57 2.78 -10.82
N VAL A 200 20.62 2.58 -9.88
CA VAL A 200 20.70 3.14 -8.53
C VAL A 200 20.21 2.13 -7.49
N GLU A 201 20.72 2.27 -6.26
CA GLU A 201 20.40 1.37 -5.14
C GLU A 201 19.81 2.13 -3.94
N ALA A 202 19.04 1.43 -3.12
CA ALA A 202 18.51 2.03 -1.89
C ALA A 202 19.63 2.43 -0.93
N GLY A 203 19.53 3.62 -0.35
CA GLY A 203 20.55 4.22 0.52
C GLY A 203 21.57 5.09 -0.23
N GLN A 204 21.71 4.93 -1.55
CA GLN A 204 22.65 5.70 -2.37
C GLN A 204 22.35 7.21 -2.29
N VAL A 205 23.42 8.01 -2.18
CA VAL A 205 23.34 9.47 -2.31
C VAL A 205 23.52 9.85 -3.77
N ILE A 206 22.59 10.65 -4.28
CA ILE A 206 22.65 11.31 -5.57
C ILE A 206 23.20 12.70 -5.33
N ALA A 207 24.36 12.98 -5.90
CA ALA A 207 25.08 14.24 -5.69
C ALA A 207 24.23 15.45 -6.12
N ARG A 208 23.48 15.31 -7.21
CA ARG A 208 22.61 16.37 -7.69
C ARG A 208 21.37 15.83 -8.40
N LEU A 209 20.22 16.34 -8.00
CA LEU A 209 18.92 16.14 -8.61
C LEU A 209 18.43 17.49 -9.14
N ALA A 210 18.14 17.54 -10.43
CA ALA A 210 17.53 18.70 -11.09
C ALA A 210 16.11 18.37 -11.54
N LEU A 211 15.13 19.08 -11.00
CA LEU A 211 13.71 18.96 -11.36
C LEU A 211 13.15 20.34 -11.72
N LYS A 212 12.84 20.55 -12.99
CA LYS A 212 12.30 21.82 -13.48
C LYS A 212 10.80 21.88 -13.23
N LEU A 213 10.36 22.82 -12.38
CA LEU A 213 8.94 23.10 -12.22
C LEU A 213 8.45 24.01 -13.37
N PRO A 214 7.13 24.08 -13.65
CA PRO A 214 6.55 25.02 -14.62
C PRO A 214 6.62 26.50 -14.21
N LEU A 215 7.09 26.78 -12.99
CA LEU A 215 7.42 28.11 -12.46
C LEU A 215 8.91 28.41 -12.77
N PRO A 216 9.42 29.65 -12.64
CA PRO A 216 10.83 29.95 -12.92
C PRO A 216 11.83 29.33 -11.90
N VAL A 217 11.43 28.29 -11.17
CA VAL A 217 12.21 27.61 -10.15
C VAL A 217 12.58 26.21 -10.61
N THR A 218 13.87 25.92 -10.59
CA THR A 218 14.40 24.56 -10.70
C THR A 218 14.76 24.11 -9.30
N ILE A 219 14.28 22.93 -8.91
CA ILE A 219 14.76 22.25 -7.71
C ILE A 219 16.11 21.66 -8.09
N ASP A 220 17.16 22.09 -7.40
CA ASP A 220 18.54 21.68 -7.63
C ASP A 220 19.20 21.43 -6.27
N CYS A 221 19.35 20.16 -5.89
CA CYS A 221 19.84 19.76 -4.58
C CYS A 221 20.38 18.32 -4.61
N ALA A 222 21.11 17.91 -3.59
CA ALA A 222 21.42 16.50 -3.39
C ALA A 222 20.15 15.72 -3.00
N ALA A 223 20.16 14.41 -3.21
CA ALA A 223 19.05 13.54 -2.83
C ALA A 223 19.54 12.18 -2.33
N GLN A 224 18.75 11.50 -1.51
CA GLN A 224 19.03 10.12 -1.10
C GLN A 224 17.97 9.19 -1.67
N VAL A 225 18.40 8.08 -2.28
CA VAL A 225 17.51 7.01 -2.71
C VAL A 225 16.97 6.30 -1.47
N ARG A 226 15.66 6.40 -1.26
CA ARG A 226 14.96 5.78 -0.13
C ARG A 226 14.51 4.35 -0.43
N HIS A 227 14.09 4.09 -1.66
CA HIS A 227 13.74 2.75 -2.11
C HIS A 227 13.76 2.66 -3.64
N VAL A 228 13.99 1.44 -4.13
CA VAL A 228 13.81 1.03 -5.54
C VAL A 228 12.87 -0.17 -5.51
N THR A 229 11.71 -0.07 -6.15
CA THR A 229 10.65 -1.09 -6.03
C THR A 229 10.10 -1.44 -7.41
N GLN A 230 10.10 -2.72 -7.77
CA GLN A 230 9.42 -3.19 -8.98
C GLN A 230 7.89 -3.15 -8.74
N ILE A 231 7.15 -2.48 -9.62
CA ILE A 231 5.70 -2.26 -9.47
C ILE A 231 4.86 -3.06 -10.47
N ALA A 232 5.45 -3.53 -11.56
CA ALA A 232 4.80 -4.42 -12.52
C ALA A 232 5.83 -5.07 -13.45
N GLU A 233 5.57 -6.33 -13.81
CA GLU A 233 6.14 -6.97 -15.00
C GLU A 233 5.24 -6.65 -16.20
N ARG A 234 5.82 -6.18 -17.30
CA ARG A 234 5.13 -6.00 -18.58
C ARG A 234 5.99 -6.52 -19.72
N GLN A 235 5.35 -6.90 -20.82
CA GLN A 235 6.05 -7.30 -22.05
C GLN A 235 7.01 -6.20 -22.58
N GLU A 236 6.70 -4.93 -22.29
CA GLU A 236 7.50 -3.74 -22.66
C GLU A 236 8.66 -3.45 -21.68
N GLY A 237 8.88 -4.31 -20.69
CA GLY A 237 9.92 -4.18 -19.67
C GLY A 237 9.37 -3.94 -18.26
N ASP A 238 10.18 -4.33 -17.27
CA ASP A 238 9.88 -4.17 -15.86
C ASP A 238 9.73 -2.70 -15.49
N ARG A 239 8.69 -2.40 -14.71
CA ARG A 239 8.46 -1.05 -14.21
C ARG A 239 8.94 -0.93 -12.78
N TYR A 240 9.72 0.11 -12.54
CA TYR A 240 10.26 0.43 -11.24
C TYR A 240 9.75 1.78 -10.72
N ARG A 241 9.70 1.89 -9.40
CA ARG A 241 9.49 3.11 -8.64
C ARG A 241 10.74 3.41 -7.84
N ILE A 242 11.33 4.59 -8.06
CA ILE A 242 12.41 5.11 -7.24
C ILE A 242 11.84 6.20 -6.33
N GLY A 243 12.04 6.10 -5.03
CA GLY A 243 11.73 7.17 -4.08
C GLY A 243 13.00 7.92 -3.69
N LEU A 244 13.01 9.24 -3.85
CA LEU A 244 14.13 10.11 -3.47
C LEU A 244 13.69 11.09 -2.39
N SER A 245 14.49 11.24 -1.33
CA SER A 245 14.35 12.35 -0.36
C SER A 245 15.34 13.45 -0.71
N PHE A 246 14.91 14.71 -0.66
CA PHE A 246 15.82 15.84 -0.86
C PHE A 246 16.76 15.98 0.35
N VAL A 247 18.01 16.35 0.09
CA VAL A 247 19.05 16.61 1.10
C VAL A 247 19.39 18.10 1.01
N ASP A 248 19.39 18.78 2.16
CA ASP A 248 19.70 20.21 2.30
C ASP A 248 18.94 21.11 1.32
N LEU A 249 17.64 20.84 1.13
CA LEU A 249 16.79 21.60 0.24
C LEU A 249 16.67 23.06 0.72
N ALA A 250 17.01 24.01 -0.16
CA ALA A 250 16.91 25.43 0.14
C ALA A 250 15.47 25.82 0.51
N PRO A 251 15.25 26.68 1.53
CA PRO A 251 13.90 27.08 1.94
C PRO A 251 13.04 27.65 0.80
N ALA A 252 13.66 28.40 -0.13
CA ALA A 252 12.98 28.93 -1.30
C ALA A 252 12.46 27.82 -2.24
N ALA A 253 13.22 26.74 -2.42
CA ALA A 253 12.81 25.58 -3.22
C ALA A 253 11.66 24.83 -2.54
N SER A 254 11.69 24.67 -1.22
CA SER A 254 10.59 24.09 -0.43
C SER A 254 9.28 24.87 -0.62
N VAL A 255 9.34 26.21 -0.56
CA VAL A 255 8.17 27.08 -0.82
C VAL A 255 7.68 26.94 -2.25
N ALA A 256 8.58 26.86 -3.23
CA ALA A 256 8.21 26.67 -4.63
C ALA A 256 7.51 25.32 -4.87
N ILE A 257 7.99 24.25 -4.25
CA ILE A 257 7.34 22.93 -4.28
C ILE A 257 5.94 23.02 -3.67
N GLN A 258 5.81 23.63 -2.48
CA GLN A 258 4.52 23.76 -1.81
C GLN A 258 3.49 24.52 -2.68
N ARG A 259 3.90 25.66 -3.27
CA ARG A 259 3.04 26.43 -4.20
C ARG A 259 2.63 25.61 -5.41
N TYR A 260 3.56 24.84 -5.97
CA TYR A 260 3.27 23.99 -7.11
C TYR A 260 2.29 22.85 -6.76
N ILE A 261 2.46 22.20 -5.60
CA ILE A 261 1.52 21.19 -5.09
C ILE A 261 0.12 21.79 -4.98
N THR A 262 -0.02 22.91 -4.29
CA THR A 262 -1.32 23.59 -4.10
C THR A 262 -1.98 23.93 -5.44
N ARG A 263 -1.22 24.42 -6.43
CA ARG A 263 -1.74 24.72 -7.78
C ARG A 263 -2.33 23.47 -8.45
N ILE A 264 -1.61 22.36 -8.44
CA ILE A 264 -2.09 21.10 -9.03
C ILE A 264 -3.34 20.58 -8.27
N GLU A 265 -3.44 20.78 -6.96
CA GLU A 265 -4.66 20.45 -6.19
C GLU A 265 -5.85 21.30 -6.63
N HIS A 266 -5.65 22.60 -6.85
CA HIS A 266 -6.70 23.50 -7.35
C HIS A 266 -7.18 23.09 -8.75
N GLU A 267 -6.24 22.81 -9.67
CA GLU A 267 -6.56 22.32 -11.02
C GLU A 267 -7.42 21.03 -10.96
N ARG A 268 -7.14 20.13 -10.01
CA ARG A 268 -7.90 18.89 -9.81
C ARG A 268 -9.28 19.08 -9.21
N ARG A 269 -9.47 20.12 -8.40
CA ARG A 269 -10.74 20.43 -7.75
C ARG A 269 -11.68 21.25 -8.64
N GLY A 270 -11.27 21.61 -9.85
CA GLY A 270 -12.11 22.32 -10.81
C GLY A 270 -12.45 23.77 -10.41
N LEU A 271 -11.62 24.41 -9.59
CA LEU A 271 -11.82 25.79 -9.13
C LEU A 271 -10.95 26.81 -9.89
N ASP A 272 -10.87 26.68 -11.21
CA ASP A 272 -10.60 27.83 -12.09
C ASP A 272 -11.90 28.19 -12.81
N THR A 273 -12.66 29.09 -12.18
CA THR A 273 -13.77 29.87 -12.75
C THR A 273 -13.31 30.70 -13.95
N GLY A 274 -14.23 30.95 -14.90
CA GLY A 274 -13.93 31.49 -16.23
C GLY A 274 -13.47 32.96 -16.35
N GLY A 275 -13.26 33.34 -17.62
CA GLY A 275 -13.08 34.71 -18.18
C GLY A 275 -11.72 35.35 -17.85
N VAL A 276 -10.97 36.01 -18.75
CA VAL A 276 -11.24 36.96 -19.86
C VAL A 276 -9.96 36.99 -20.73
N GLY A 277 -9.88 37.29 -22.03
CA GLY A 277 -10.77 37.92 -23.01
C GLY A 277 -10.35 37.52 -24.45
N GLY A 278 -10.99 37.97 -25.52
CA GLY A 278 -11.60 39.29 -25.69
C GLY A 278 -10.52 40.27 -26.13
#